data_AF-A0A7C5FMX8-F1
#
_entry.id   AF-A0A7C5FMX8-F1
#
_cell.length_a   1.000
_cell.length_b   1.000
_cell.length_c   1.000
_cell.angle_alpha   90.00
_cell.angle_beta   90.00
_cell.angle_gamma   90.00
#
_symmetry.space_group_name_H-M   'P 1'
#
loop_
_entity.id
_entity.type
_entity.pdbx_description
1 polymer ?
#
loop_
_entity_poly.entity_id
_entity_poly.type
_entity_poly.pdbx_seq_one_letter_code
_entity_poly.pdbx_strand_id
1 'polypeptide(L)' 'MQLTSPLDMHLHLRQGEMLKNITPLSSKTFSGALIMP' A
#
# COMPACT_ATOMS: atom_id res chain seq x y z
N MET A 1 8.09 20.93 1.70
CA MET A 1 6.91 20.55 0.89
C MET A 1 6.43 19.20 1.41
N GLN A 2 5.15 19.05 1.75
CA GLN A 2 4.58 17.81 2.29
C GLN A 2 3.39 17.39 1.43
N LEU A 3 3.28 16.09 1.15
CA LEU A 3 2.16 15.53 0.38
C LEU A 3 0.98 15.25 1.32
N THR A 4 -0.22 15.67 0.95
CA THR A 4 -1.43 15.58 1.78
C THR A 4 -2.13 14.23 1.68
N SER A 5 -2.01 13.53 0.55
CA SER A 5 -2.66 12.24 0.31
C SER A 5 -1.92 11.45 -0.79
N PRO A 6 -0.71 10.94 -0.50
CA PRO A 6 0.05 10.17 -1.48
C PRO A 6 -0.63 8.85 -1.84
N LEU A 7 -0.62 8.50 -3.12
CA LEU A 7 -1.24 7.27 -3.66
C LEU A 7 -0.17 6.33 -4.24
N ASP A 8 -0.31 5.04 -3.97
CA ASP A 8 0.47 3.97 -4.59
C ASP A 8 -0.30 3.42 -5.81
N MET A 9 0.17 3.72 -7.02
CA MET A 9 -0.55 3.35 -8.23
C MET A 9 -0.28 1.90 -8.68
N HIS A 10 0.56 1.14 -7.97
CA HIS A 10 0.88 -0.24 -8.35
C HIS A 10 1.31 -1.06 -7.13
N LEU A 11 0.34 -1.69 -6.46
CA LEU A 11 0.60 -2.53 -5.27
C LEU A 11 0.20 -3.99 -5.48
N HIS A 12 1.11 -4.93 -5.22
CA HIS A 12 0.80 -6.35 -5.12
C HIS A 12 0.74 -6.77 -3.64
N LEU A 13 -0.44 -7.13 -3.15
CA LEU A 13 -0.64 -7.53 -1.75
C LEU A 13 -0.34 -9.01 -1.47
N ARG A 14 -0.42 -9.85 -2.50
CA ARG A 14 -0.40 -11.32 -2.37
C ARG A 14 -1.41 -11.78 -1.30
N GLN A 15 -1.12 -12.87 -0.60
CA GLN A 15 -2.05 -13.54 0.33
C GLN A 15 -1.33 -13.96 1.62
N GLY A 16 -2.11 -14.41 2.61
CA GLY A 16 -1.60 -15.03 3.83
C GLY A 16 -0.70 -14.11 4.66
N GLU A 17 0.46 -14.63 5.04
CA GLU A 17 1.44 -13.88 5.84
C GLU A 17 1.98 -12.65 5.10
N MET A 18 2.18 -12.74 3.78
CA MET A 18 2.65 -11.60 3.00
C MET A 18 1.65 -10.45 3.01
N LEU A 19 0.36 -10.73 2.90
CA LEU A 19 -0.69 -9.72 3.04
C LEU A 19 -0.61 -9.05 4.42
N LYS A 20 -0.56 -9.84 5.50
CA LYS A 20 -0.48 -9.32 6.88
C LYS A 20 0.72 -8.40 7.10
N ASN A 21 1.84 -8.68 6.46
CA ASN A 21 3.07 -7.92 6.60
C ASN A 21 3.10 -6.68 5.71
N ILE A 22 2.67 -6.79 4.44
CA ILE A 22 2.78 -5.71 3.45
C ILE A 22 1.74 -4.60 3.67
N THR A 23 0.49 -4.95 3.98
CA THR A 23 -0.58 -3.96 4.15
C THR A 23 -0.25 -2.85 5.16
N PRO A 24 0.23 -3.15 6.39
CA PRO A 24 0.60 -2.11 7.36
C PRO A 24 1.90 -1.38 7.03
N LEU A 25 2.78 -1.95 6.20
CA LEU A 25 3.99 -1.26 5.75
C LEU A 25 3.65 -0.22 4.68
N SER A 26 2.79 -0.58 3.73
CA SER A 26 2.33 0.33 2.68
C SER A 26 1.49 1.49 3.21
N SER A 27 0.56 1.20 4.14
CA SER A 27 -0.38 2.20 4.67
C SER A 27 0.25 3.27 5.57
N LYS A 28 1.51 3.09 6.00
CA LYS A 28 2.27 4.13 6.73
C LYS A 28 2.60 5.33 5.87
N THR A 29 2.78 5.10 4.57
CA THR A 29 3.25 6.12 3.64
C THR A 29 2.14 6.58 2.71
N PHE A 30 1.27 5.68 2.27
CA PHE A 30 0.24 5.96 1.27
C PHE A 30 -1.17 5.98 1.87
N SER A 31 -1.97 6.96 1.46
CA SER A 31 -3.39 7.06 1.83
C SER A 31 -4.30 6.14 1.01
N GLY A 32 -3.80 5.57 -0.09
CA GLY A 32 -4.54 4.65 -0.94
C GLY A 32 -3.62 3.93 -1.93
N ALA A 33 -4.09 2.81 -2.48
CA ALA A 33 -3.34 2.04 -3.45
C ALA A 33 -4.23 1.38 -4.53
N LEU A 34 -3.72 1.29 -5.76
CA LEU A 34 -4.30 0.46 -6.81
C LEU A 34 -3.73 -0.95 -6.67
N ILE A 35 -4.60 -1.89 -6.29
CA ILE A 35 -4.22 -3.29 -6.12
C ILE A 35 -4.14 -3.95 -7.50
N MET A 36 -2.95 -4.44 -7.82
CA MET A 36 -2.72 -5.25 -8.99
C MET A 36 -3.09 -6.72 -8.69
N PRO A 37 -3.52 -7.47 -9.71
CA PRO A 37 -3.86 -8.89 -9.56
C PRO A 37 -2.70 -9.73 -9.00
#